data_AF-A0A418W8R4-F1
#
_entry.id   AF-A0A418W8R4-F1
#
_cell.length_a   1.000
_cell.length_b   1.000
_cell.length_c   1.000
_cell.angle_alpha   90.00
_cell.angle_beta   90.00
_cell.angle_gamma   90.00
#
_symmetry.space_group_name_H-M   'P 1'
#
loop_
_entity.id
_entity.type
_entity.pdbx_description
1 polymer ?
#
loop_
_entity_poly.entity_id
_entity_poly.type
_entity_poly.pdbx_seq_one_letter_code
_entity_poly.pdbx_strand_id
1 'polypeptide(L)'
;MLAQAVATLRQQDGTPRSFPVRGDETGPPLIFHLVPIRREAHDLFAAAAGVLVATPVQQSGTPAASMLQGLFDLSPTEARVARKIAGGQNIEAVAAALGTSRETVRHHLKVVFQKTGTNRQAELVLLLSGAKGFTAA
;
A
#
# COMPACT_ATOMS: atom_id res chain seq x y z
N MET A 1 7.75 -7.34 23.72
CA MET A 1 6.51 -6.66 23.28
C MET A 1 5.34 -7.62 23.09
N LEU A 2 5.48 -8.70 22.30
CA LEU A 2 4.43 -9.72 22.12
C LEU A 2 3.92 -10.33 23.44
N ALA A 3 4.83 -10.77 24.33
CA ALA A 3 4.45 -11.38 25.62
C ALA A 3 3.63 -10.43 26.52
N GLN A 4 3.94 -9.14 26.53
CA GLN A 4 3.16 -8.11 27.23
C GLN A 4 1.78 -7.90 26.58
N ALA A 5 1.72 -7.85 25.24
CA ALA A 5 0.46 -7.70 24.52
C ALA A 5 -0.49 -8.89 24.78
N VAL A 6 0.03 -10.12 24.77
CA VAL A 6 -0.72 -11.35 25.08
C VAL A 6 -1.15 -11.39 26.55
N ALA A 7 -0.28 -10.98 27.48
CA ALA A 7 -0.65 -10.90 28.90
C ALA A 7 -1.83 -9.94 29.14
N THR A 8 -1.87 -8.81 28.41
CA THR A 8 -2.97 -7.83 28.52
C THR A 8 -4.27 -8.25 27.82
N LEU A 9 -4.26 -9.21 26.89
CA LEU A 9 -5.50 -9.75 26.32
C LEU A 9 -6.39 -10.42 27.37
N ARG A 10 -5.77 -11.02 28.40
CA ARG A 10 -6.49 -11.63 29.51
C ARG A 10 -7.15 -10.60 30.44
N GLN A 11 -6.76 -9.32 30.36
CA GLN A 11 -7.18 -8.25 31.28
C GLN A 11 -8.38 -7.40 30.82
N GLN A 12 -9.20 -7.91 29.89
CA GLN A 12 -10.60 -7.47 29.67
C GLN A 12 -10.92 -6.13 28.97
N ASP A 13 -10.00 -5.38 28.37
CA ASP A 13 -10.42 -4.11 27.71
C ASP A 13 -10.89 -4.25 26.25
N GLY A 14 -10.73 -5.40 25.60
CA GLY A 14 -11.35 -5.64 24.29
C GLY A 14 -10.89 -4.69 23.16
N THR A 15 -9.84 -3.89 23.37
CA THR A 15 -9.30 -2.94 22.40
C THR A 15 -8.27 -3.63 21.49
N PRO A 16 -8.40 -3.53 20.15
CA PRO A 16 -7.35 -3.94 19.23
C PRO A 16 -6.02 -3.26 19.56
N ARG A 17 -4.91 -4.00 19.55
CA ARG A 17 -3.56 -3.45 19.77
C ARG A 17 -2.67 -3.71 18.59
N SER A 18 -1.92 -2.69 18.16
CA SER A 18 -0.96 -2.81 17.07
C SER A 18 0.44 -2.56 17.58
N PHE A 19 1.41 -3.40 17.23
CA PHE A 19 2.82 -3.14 17.54
C PHE A 19 3.72 -3.47 16.34
N PRO A 20 4.72 -2.62 16.05
CA PRO A 20 5.65 -2.87 14.97
C PRO A 20 6.66 -3.96 15.38
N VAL A 21 6.94 -4.86 14.47
CA VAL A 21 8.03 -5.84 14.55
C VAL A 21 9.00 -5.54 13.43
N ARG A 22 10.26 -5.33 13.80
CA ARG A 22 11.33 -5.08 12.85
C ARG A 22 11.52 -6.32 11.98
N GLY A 23 11.78 -6.09 10.69
CA GLY A 23 12.25 -7.16 9.82
C GLY A 23 13.66 -7.57 10.20
N ASP A 24 13.99 -8.81 9.88
CA ASP A 24 15.32 -9.39 9.99
C ASP A 24 15.64 -10.19 8.71
N GLU A 25 16.70 -10.99 8.71
CA GLU A 25 17.08 -11.82 7.56
C GLU A 25 15.97 -12.81 7.12
N THR A 26 14.99 -13.08 7.98
CA THR A 26 13.91 -14.04 7.73
C THR A 26 12.61 -13.43 7.23
N GLY A 27 12.46 -12.10 7.24
CA GLY A 27 11.24 -11.47 6.73
C GLY A 27 11.18 -9.94 6.75
N PRO A 28 10.27 -9.34 5.96
CA PRO A 28 10.07 -7.89 5.94
C PRO A 28 9.55 -7.39 7.30
N PRO A 29 9.72 -6.09 7.61
CA PRO A 29 9.06 -5.51 8.78
C PRO A 29 7.55 -5.74 8.74
N LEU A 30 6.95 -6.02 9.89
CA LEU A 30 5.53 -6.33 10.04
C LEU A 30 4.87 -5.42 11.09
N ILE A 31 3.59 -5.14 10.93
CA ILE A 31 2.73 -4.66 12.01
C ILE A 31 1.86 -5.84 12.44
N PHE A 32 1.91 -6.18 13.71
CA PHE A 32 1.02 -7.16 14.30
C PHE A 32 -0.16 -6.46 14.94
N HIS A 33 -1.37 -6.76 14.44
CA HIS A 33 -2.63 -6.35 15.03
C HIS A 33 -3.22 -7.52 15.84
N LEU A 34 -3.41 -7.29 17.13
CA LEU A 34 -4.00 -8.25 18.05
C LEU A 34 -5.43 -7.82 18.36
N VAL A 35 -6.41 -8.54 17.81
CA VAL A 35 -7.84 -8.26 17.92
C VAL A 35 -8.48 -9.27 18.89
N PRO A 36 -8.98 -8.86 20.06
CA PRO A 36 -9.61 -9.78 21.00
C PRO A 36 -10.94 -10.34 20.48
N ILE A 37 -11.21 -11.63 20.72
CA ILE A 37 -12.49 -12.26 20.39
C ILE A 37 -13.47 -12.01 21.54
N ARG A 38 -14.67 -11.47 21.25
CA ARG A 38 -15.70 -11.22 22.28
C ARG A 38 -16.55 -12.47 22.53
N ARG A 39 -17.03 -12.59 23.78
CA ARG A 39 -17.68 -13.75 24.41
C ARG A 39 -18.78 -14.48 23.61
N GLU A 40 -19.52 -13.86 22.69
CA GLU A 40 -20.53 -14.58 21.88
C GLU A 40 -19.93 -15.48 20.78
N ALA A 41 -18.69 -15.25 20.35
CA ALA A 41 -17.98 -16.10 19.39
C ALA A 41 -17.15 -17.22 20.07
N HIS A 42 -17.17 -17.30 21.40
CA HIS A 42 -16.37 -18.28 22.16
C HIS A 42 -16.85 -19.72 21.97
N ASP A 43 -18.09 -19.96 21.52
CA ASP A 43 -18.66 -21.31 21.37
C ASP A 43 -18.04 -22.08 20.19
N LEU A 44 -17.52 -21.38 19.18
CA LEU A 44 -16.79 -21.97 18.05
C LEU A 44 -15.27 -21.99 18.27
N PHE A 45 -14.75 -21.14 19.16
CA PHE A 45 -13.32 -20.98 19.43
C PHE A 45 -13.05 -21.08 20.94
N ALA A 46 -13.37 -22.23 21.55
CA ALA A 46 -13.36 -22.43 22.99
C ALA A 46 -12.02 -22.12 23.72
N ALA A 47 -10.90 -21.96 23.01
CA ALA A 47 -9.58 -21.67 23.57
C ALA A 47 -8.85 -20.45 22.98
N ALA A 48 -9.47 -19.67 22.08
CA ALA A 48 -8.79 -18.53 21.44
C ALA A 48 -9.06 -17.22 22.19
N ALA A 49 -8.01 -16.52 22.62
CA ALA A 49 -8.11 -15.22 23.30
C ALA A 49 -8.16 -14.02 22.34
N GLY A 50 -7.88 -14.22 21.04
CA GLY A 50 -7.80 -13.17 20.04
C GLY A 50 -7.29 -13.66 18.69
N VAL A 51 -7.48 -12.84 17.67
CA VAL A 51 -6.91 -13.00 16.32
C VAL A 51 -5.66 -12.14 16.21
N LEU A 52 -4.56 -12.73 15.73
CA LEU A 52 -3.35 -12.01 15.38
C LEU A 52 -3.29 -11.84 13.86
N VAL A 53 -3.33 -10.61 13.37
CA VAL A 53 -3.17 -10.27 11.96
C VAL A 53 -1.79 -9.67 11.77
N ALA A 54 -0.97 -10.26 10.91
CA ALA A 54 0.34 -9.73 10.54
C ALA A 54 0.22 -9.04 9.18
N THR A 55 0.38 -7.72 9.16
CA THR A 55 0.45 -6.94 7.92
C THR A 55 1.91 -6.58 7.66
N PRO A 56 2.51 -7.00 6.54
CA PRO A 56 3.83 -6.51 6.20
C PRO A 56 3.80 -4.99 6.05
N VAL A 57 4.77 -4.33 6.66
CA VAL A 57 5.20 -2.97 6.29
C VAL A 57 5.97 -3.07 4.99
N GLN A 58 5.32 -3.63 3.97
CA GLN A 58 5.80 -3.47 2.62
C GLN A 58 5.62 -2.00 2.28
N GLN A 59 6.69 -1.35 1.85
CA GLN A 59 6.54 -0.30 0.86
C GLN A 59 5.84 -0.97 -0.31
N SER A 60 4.52 -0.83 -0.38
CA SER A 60 3.71 -1.41 -1.44
C SER A 60 4.42 -1.08 -2.75
N GLY A 61 4.94 -2.10 -3.44
CA GLY A 61 5.55 -1.90 -4.75
C GLY A 61 4.57 -1.14 -5.64
N THR A 62 5.07 -0.38 -6.63
CA THR A 62 4.20 0.46 -7.44
C THR A 62 2.99 -0.34 -7.97
N PRO A 63 1.74 0.12 -7.74
CA PRO A 63 0.53 -0.63 -8.03
C PRO A 63 0.53 -1.23 -9.44
N ALA A 64 -0.15 -2.37 -9.59
CA ALA A 64 -0.31 -3.00 -10.89
C ALA A 64 -0.98 -2.02 -11.87
N ALA A 65 -0.54 -2.04 -13.14
CA ALA A 65 -1.08 -1.12 -14.13
C ALA A 65 -2.59 -1.29 -14.35
N SER A 66 -3.14 -2.49 -14.16
CA SER A 66 -4.59 -2.75 -14.19
C SER A 66 -5.35 -2.04 -13.06
N MET A 67 -4.77 -2.01 -11.86
CA MET A 67 -5.33 -1.29 -10.71
C MET A 67 -5.34 0.22 -10.96
N LEU A 68 -4.26 0.77 -11.51
CA LEU A 68 -4.19 2.20 -11.85
C LEU A 68 -5.23 2.61 -12.91
N GLN A 69 -5.54 1.71 -13.85
CA GLN A 69 -6.59 1.95 -14.84
C GLN A 69 -7.96 2.06 -14.17
N GLY A 70 -8.30 1.14 -13.26
CA GLY A 70 -9.60 1.17 -12.57
C GLY A 70 -9.74 2.29 -11.54
N LEU A 71 -8.66 2.72 -10.88
CA LEU A 71 -8.72 3.76 -9.85
C LEU A 71 -8.76 5.18 -10.40
N PHE A 72 -8.18 5.41 -11.59
CA PHE A 72 -7.97 6.76 -12.13
C PHE A 72 -8.38 6.88 -13.61
N ASP A 73 -9.14 5.93 -14.14
CA ASP A 73 -9.56 5.88 -15.55
C ASP A 73 -8.40 6.07 -16.55
N LEU A 74 -7.21 5.55 -16.21
CA LEU A 74 -6.04 5.63 -17.09
C LEU A 74 -6.21 4.69 -18.28
N SER A 75 -5.68 5.09 -19.44
CA SER A 75 -5.48 4.15 -20.54
C SER A 75 -4.36 3.15 -20.23
N PRO A 76 -4.27 2.00 -20.93
CA PRO A 76 -3.19 1.03 -20.73
C PRO A 76 -1.79 1.63 -20.90
N THR A 77 -1.63 2.65 -21.75
CA THR A 77 -0.35 3.33 -21.96
C THR A 77 -0.05 4.33 -20.85
N GLU A 78 -1.03 5.12 -20.43
CA GLU A 78 -0.92 6.02 -19.27
C GLU A 78 -0.53 5.28 -18.00
N ALA A 79 -1.19 4.16 -17.71
CA ALA A 79 -0.89 3.34 -16.54
C ALA A 79 0.52 2.75 -16.57
N ARG A 80 1.02 2.36 -17.75
CA ARG A 80 2.40 1.89 -17.93
C ARG A 80 3.41 3.01 -17.66
N VAL A 81 3.17 4.22 -18.17
CA VAL A 81 4.01 5.40 -17.91
C VAL A 81 4.00 5.75 -16.43
N ALA A 82 2.81 5.91 -15.83
CA ALA A 82 2.63 6.26 -14.42
C ALA A 82 3.35 5.27 -13.50
N ARG A 83 3.21 3.97 -13.77
CA ARG A 83 3.86 2.91 -12.99
C ARG A 83 5.39 2.98 -13.06
N LYS A 84 5.97 3.19 -14.24
CA LYS A 84 7.43 3.29 -14.38
C LYS A 84 7.99 4.53 -13.65
N ILE A 85 7.29 5.65 -13.75
CA ILE A 85 7.63 6.90 -13.09
C ILE A 85 7.53 6.77 -11.56
N ALA A 86 6.46 6.15 -11.04
CA ALA A 86 6.33 5.88 -9.62
C ALA A 86 7.30 4.81 -9.10
N GLY A 87 7.82 3.95 -9.99
CA GLY A 87 8.96 3.07 -9.71
C GLY A 87 10.32 3.76 -9.74
N GLY A 88 10.38 5.09 -9.83
CA GLY A 88 11.61 5.87 -9.77
C GLY A 88 12.34 6.06 -11.11
N GLN A 89 11.78 5.60 -12.23
CA GLN A 89 12.39 5.81 -13.54
C GLN A 89 12.25 7.28 -13.97
N ASN A 90 13.28 7.83 -14.62
CA ASN A 90 13.20 9.15 -15.25
C ASN A 90 12.53 9.06 -16.63
N ILE A 91 12.13 10.20 -17.19
CA ILE A 91 11.40 10.28 -18.48
C ILE A 91 12.19 9.61 -19.62
N GLU A 92 13.51 9.73 -19.64
CA GLU A 92 14.36 9.17 -20.70
C GLU A 92 14.40 7.65 -20.64
N ALA A 93 14.54 7.09 -19.45
CA ALA A 93 14.50 5.64 -19.22
C ALA A 93 13.12 5.07 -19.58
N VAL A 94 12.03 5.80 -19.29
CA VAL A 94 10.67 5.39 -19.68
C VAL A 94 10.49 5.42 -21.18
N ALA A 95 10.98 6.47 -21.84
CA ALA A 95 10.94 6.62 -23.29
C ALA A 95 11.67 5.45 -23.98
N ALA A 96 12.90 5.15 -23.54
CA ALA A 96 13.67 4.01 -24.02
C ALA A 96 12.96 2.67 -23.76
N ALA A 97 12.43 2.46 -22.56
CA ALA A 97 11.77 1.22 -22.18
C ALA A 97 10.43 0.98 -22.90
N LEU A 98 9.80 2.03 -23.43
CA LEU A 98 8.53 1.95 -24.18
C LEU A 98 8.72 2.13 -25.69
N GLY A 99 9.96 2.31 -26.17
CA GLY A 99 10.24 2.55 -27.59
C GLY A 99 9.58 3.83 -28.12
N THR A 100 9.50 4.89 -27.31
CA THR A 100 8.81 6.13 -27.65
C THR A 100 9.68 7.36 -27.39
N SER A 101 9.21 8.54 -27.80
CA SER A 101 9.95 9.79 -27.60
C SER A 101 9.75 10.36 -26.19
N ARG A 102 10.70 11.19 -25.72
CA ARG A 102 10.56 11.93 -24.46
C ARG A 102 9.30 12.81 -24.44
N GLU A 103 8.95 13.40 -25.57
CA GLU A 103 7.75 14.24 -25.70
C GLU A 103 6.46 13.42 -25.58
N THR A 104 6.45 12.19 -26.12
CA THR A 104 5.31 11.28 -25.96
C THR A 104 5.12 10.89 -24.50
N VAL A 105 6.21 10.60 -23.78
CA VAL A 105 6.14 10.31 -22.34
C VAL A 105 5.63 11.53 -21.57
N ARG A 106 6.14 12.73 -21.86
CA ARG A 106 5.68 13.99 -21.24
C ARG A 106 4.19 14.24 -21.50
N HIS A 107 3.72 13.98 -22.71
CA HIS A 107 2.32 14.09 -23.07
C HIS A 107 1.45 13.15 -22.23
N HIS A 108 1.79 11.87 -22.17
CA HIS A 108 1.07 10.92 -21.30
C HIS A 108 1.14 11.32 -19.83
N LEU A 109 2.27 11.84 -19.35
CA LEU A 109 2.42 12.29 -17.97
C LEU A 109 1.48 13.44 -17.63
N LYS A 110 1.29 14.38 -18.57
CA LYS A 110 0.35 15.50 -18.41
C LYS A 110 -1.09 15.00 -18.26
N VAL A 111 -1.50 14.01 -19.06
CA VAL A 111 -2.83 13.39 -18.96
C VAL A 111 -2.98 12.64 -17.63
N VAL A 112 -1.95 11.88 -17.22
CA VAL A 112 -1.93 11.18 -15.92
C VAL A 112 -2.08 12.17 -14.77
N PHE A 113 -1.37 13.29 -14.79
CA PHE A 113 -1.47 14.34 -13.78
C PHE A 113 -2.90 14.88 -13.66
N GLN A 114 -3.56 15.16 -14.78
CA GLN A 114 -4.96 15.60 -14.79
C GLN A 114 -5.90 14.54 -14.19
N LYS A 115 -5.77 13.27 -14.61
CA LYS A 115 -6.63 12.18 -14.14
C LYS A 115 -6.40 11.78 -12.67
N THR A 116 -5.19 11.99 -12.17
CA THR A 116 -4.82 11.67 -10.78
C THR A 116 -4.92 12.86 -9.83
N GLY A 117 -5.28 14.05 -10.33
CA GLY A 117 -5.31 15.28 -9.52
C GLY A 117 -3.94 15.69 -8.98
N THR A 118 -2.85 15.31 -9.66
CA THR A 118 -1.48 15.66 -9.26
C THR A 118 -0.88 16.68 -10.23
N ASN A 119 0.09 17.47 -9.78
CA ASN A 119 0.73 18.49 -10.61
C ASN A 119 2.23 18.26 -10.82
N ARG A 120 2.81 17.33 -10.06
CA ARG A 120 4.25 17.06 -10.05
C ARG A 120 4.52 15.56 -9.98
N GLN A 121 5.65 15.15 -10.57
CA GLN A 121 6.10 13.76 -10.52
C GLN A 121 6.20 13.23 -9.09
N ALA A 122 6.73 14.03 -8.16
CA ALA A 122 6.83 13.64 -6.75
C ALA A 122 5.45 13.44 -6.09
N GLU A 123 4.45 14.23 -6.47
CA GLU A 123 3.08 14.06 -5.96
C GLU A 123 2.44 12.78 -6.48
N LEU A 124 2.67 12.43 -7.75
CA LEU A 124 2.23 11.17 -8.34
C LEU A 124 2.91 9.99 -7.64
N VAL A 125 4.22 10.06 -7.36
CA VAL A 125 4.95 9.01 -6.62
C VAL A 125 4.37 8.82 -5.22
N LEU A 126 4.07 9.90 -4.51
CA LEU A 126 3.46 9.84 -3.17
C LEU A 126 2.04 9.27 -3.19
N LEU A 127 1.23 9.63 -4.20
CA LEU A 127 -0.10 9.08 -4.40
C LEU A 127 -0.04 7.57 -4.66
N LEU A 128 0.81 7.15 -5.60
CA LEU A 128 0.88 5.75 -6.02
C LEU A 128 1.62 4.84 -5.04
N SER A 129 2.42 5.39 -4.12
CA SER A 129 3.00 4.63 -3.00
C SER A 129 2.04 4.46 -1.82
N GLY A 130 0.85 5.06 -1.87
CA GLY A 130 -0.11 5.05 -0.76
C GLY A 130 0.30 5.95 0.42
N ALA A 131 1.33 6.79 0.24
CA ALA A 131 1.80 7.72 1.27
C ALA A 131 0.89 8.96 1.39
N LYS A 132 0.18 9.32 0.31
CA LYS A 132 -0.97 10.24 0.38
C LYS A 132 -2.24 9.41 0.60
N GLY A 133 -3.01 9.72 1.65
CA GLY A 133 -4.33 9.14 1.86
C GLY A 133 -5.22 9.34 0.64
N PHE A 134 -5.88 8.27 0.19
CA PHE A 134 -6.83 8.33 -0.92
C PHE A 134 -8.15 8.90 -0.40
N THR A 135 -8.44 10.17 -0.71
CA THR A 135 -9.80 10.71 -0.59
C THR A 135 -10.54 10.40 -1.89
N ALA A 136 -11.32 9.32 -1.87
CA ALA A 136 -12.38 9.13 -2.85
C ALA A 136 -13.43 10.24 -2.64
N ALA A 137 -13.78 10.95 -3.70
CA ALA A 137 -14.91 11.87 -3.71
C ALA A 137 -16.22 11.10 -3.92
#